data_AF-A0A939FS83-F1
#
_entry.id   AF-A0A939FS83-F1
#
_cell.length_a   1.000
_cell.length_b   1.000
_cell.length_c   1.000
_cell.angle_alpha   90.00
_cell.angle_beta   90.00
_cell.angle_gamma   90.00
#
_symmetry.space_group_name_H-M   'P 1'
#
loop_
_entity.id
_entity.type
_entity.pdbx_description
1 polymer ?
#
loop_
_entity_poly.entity_id
_entity_poly.type
_entity_poly.pdbx_seq_one_letter_code
_entity_poly.pdbx_strand_id
1 'polypeptide(L)'
;MKVIWATGGTFAGVSGEEVLAAYERNGSSGVWLTLESWGLDPTALLAALGVFLLFGLIRPWGQVFPRWTLVLGGRPVPRWLPLTPAVVGAATLVPYGVLGAAYMVLATTGAVTVRLGDFRSESQAIAVGWVGFGAFAAYGVALLLAARSYWLRTRPVCGAGASGR
;
A
#
# COMPACT_ATOMS: atom_id res chain seq x y z
N MET A 1 -11.51 5.50 -6.11
CA MET A 1 -10.90 6.72 -6.69
C MET A 1 -10.28 6.46 -8.06
N LYS A 2 -9.15 5.74 -8.19
CA LYS A 2 -8.51 5.49 -9.50
C LYS A 2 -9.43 4.83 -10.55
N VAL A 3 -10.27 3.87 -10.15
CA VAL A 3 -11.27 3.27 -11.06
C VAL A 3 -12.29 4.30 -11.55
N ILE A 4 -12.73 5.24 -10.69
CA ILE A 4 -13.66 6.31 -11.06
C ILE A 4 -13.01 7.21 -12.11
N TRP A 5 -11.74 7.60 -11.91
CA TRP A 5 -10.99 8.39 -12.89
C TRP A 5 -10.73 7.65 -14.21
N ALA A 6 -10.42 6.34 -14.15
CA ALA A 6 -10.21 5.51 -15.34
C ALA A 6 -11.48 5.32 -16.17
N THR A 7 -12.66 5.33 -15.54
CA THR A 7 -13.95 5.24 -16.25
C THR A 7 -14.48 6.61 -16.70
N GLY A 8 -13.67 7.67 -16.65
CA GLY A 8 -14.06 9.03 -17.04
C GLY A 8 -14.91 9.78 -16.00
N GLY A 9 -15.01 9.25 -14.78
CA GLY A 9 -15.72 9.88 -13.68
C GLY A 9 -14.87 10.91 -12.94
N THR A 10 -15.55 11.77 -12.17
CA THR A 10 -14.92 12.81 -11.33
C THR A 10 -14.86 12.35 -9.89
N PHE A 11 -13.70 12.44 -9.24
CA PHE A 11 -13.55 12.20 -7.80
C PHE A 11 -13.00 13.46 -7.14
N ALA A 12 -13.68 13.92 -6.09
CA ALA A 12 -13.35 15.17 -5.41
C ALA A 12 -13.17 16.36 -6.38
N GLY A 13 -14.06 16.50 -7.36
CA GLY A 13 -14.07 17.62 -8.31
C GLY A 13 -12.92 17.69 -9.32
N VAL A 14 -12.03 16.70 -9.33
CA VAL A 14 -10.97 16.53 -10.34
C VAL A 14 -11.33 15.36 -11.26
N SER A 15 -11.28 15.59 -12.57
CA SER A 15 -11.54 14.55 -13.58
C SER A 15 -10.27 13.76 -13.91
N GLY A 16 -10.44 12.52 -14.42
CA GLY A 16 -9.30 11.72 -14.88
C GLY A 16 -8.52 12.40 -16.03
N GLU A 17 -9.20 13.16 -16.88
CA GLU A 17 -8.58 13.92 -17.99
C GLU A 17 -7.70 15.07 -17.49
N GLU A 18 -8.15 15.80 -16.45
CA GLU A 18 -7.36 16.88 -15.84
C GLU A 18 -6.05 16.34 -15.23
N VAL A 19 -6.12 15.14 -14.63
CA VAL A 19 -4.95 14.44 -14.10
C VAL A 19 -4.03 14.00 -15.24
N LEU A 20 -4.56 13.37 -16.28
CA LEU A 20 -3.77 12.91 -17.44
C LEU A 20 -3.04 14.08 -18.15
N ALA A 21 -3.74 15.21 -18.33
CA ALA A 21 -3.17 16.43 -18.90
C ALA A 21 -2.09 17.09 -18.01
N ALA A 22 -2.11 16.85 -16.69
CA ALA A 22 -1.03 17.26 -15.79
C ALA A 22 0.21 16.36 -15.96
N TYR A 23 0.03 15.05 -16.13
CA TYR A 23 1.13 14.12 -16.39
C TYR A 23 1.81 14.34 -17.75
N GLU A 24 1.03 14.68 -18.78
CA GLU A 24 1.55 15.04 -20.09
C GLU A 24 2.42 16.31 -20.03
N ARG A 25 1.95 17.33 -19.30
CA ARG A 25 2.71 18.58 -19.07
C ARG A 25 4.01 18.37 -18.28
N ASN A 26 4.05 17.38 -17.40
CA ASN A 26 5.24 17.02 -16.61
C ASN A 26 6.27 16.16 -17.39
N GLY A 27 6.03 15.88 -18.68
CA GLY A 27 6.97 15.13 -19.51
C GLY A 27 6.98 13.62 -19.23
N SER A 28 5.86 13.07 -18.74
CA SER A 28 5.65 11.64 -18.55
C SER A 28 5.87 10.90 -19.88
N SER A 29 6.57 9.76 -19.86
CA SER A 29 6.77 8.97 -21.07
C SER A 29 5.45 8.37 -21.55
N GLY A 30 5.30 8.18 -22.87
CA GLY A 30 4.04 7.70 -23.47
C GLY A 30 3.49 6.40 -22.85
N VAL A 31 4.37 5.53 -22.34
CA VAL A 31 4.00 4.30 -21.63
C VAL A 31 3.30 4.59 -20.29
N TRP A 32 3.80 5.56 -19.53
CA TRP A 32 3.18 5.98 -18.26
C TRP A 32 1.84 6.68 -18.49
N LEU A 33 1.73 7.50 -19.54
CA LEU A 33 0.46 8.10 -19.96
C LEU A 33 -0.58 7.05 -20.32
N THR A 34 -0.20 6.01 -21.06
CA THR A 34 -1.13 4.90 -21.36
C THR A 34 -1.48 4.10 -20.11
N LEU A 35 -0.57 3.87 -19.17
CA LEU A 35 -0.91 3.17 -17.92
C LEU A 35 -1.86 4.00 -17.05
N GLU A 36 -1.61 5.31 -16.96
CA GLU A 36 -2.43 6.27 -16.23
C GLU A 36 -3.85 6.36 -16.78
N SER A 37 -4.03 6.29 -18.11
CA SER A 37 -5.37 6.29 -18.72
C SER A 37 -6.20 5.07 -18.32
N TRP A 38 -5.56 3.96 -17.93
CA TRP A 38 -6.22 2.78 -17.35
C TRP A 38 -6.30 2.82 -15.81
N GLY A 39 -5.87 3.92 -15.19
CA GLY A 39 -5.80 4.10 -13.74
C GLY A 39 -4.67 3.34 -13.06
N LEU A 40 -3.71 2.83 -13.83
CA LEU A 40 -2.52 2.13 -13.35
C LEU A 40 -1.36 3.12 -13.23
N ASP A 41 -0.99 3.46 -12.01
CA ASP A 41 0.20 4.27 -11.71
C ASP A 41 1.17 3.46 -10.83
N PRO A 42 2.40 3.95 -10.58
CA PRO A 42 3.34 3.27 -9.70
C PRO A 42 2.72 2.94 -8.32
N THR A 43 1.87 3.82 -7.82
CA THR A 43 1.16 3.66 -6.55
C THR A 43 0.20 2.47 -6.57
N ALA A 44 -0.60 2.32 -7.61
CA ALA A 44 -1.51 1.20 -7.79
C ALA A 44 -0.77 -0.13 -7.91
N LEU A 45 0.35 -0.15 -8.63
CA LEU A 45 1.21 -1.34 -8.76
C LEU A 45 1.83 -1.73 -7.42
N LEU A 46 2.34 -0.76 -6.66
CA LEU A 46 2.86 -0.96 -5.31
C LEU A 46 1.78 -1.46 -4.35
N ALA A 47 0.57 -0.91 -4.44
CA ALA A 47 -0.57 -1.37 -3.67
C ALA A 47 -0.99 -2.80 -4.05
N ALA A 48 -0.94 -3.19 -5.32
CA ALA A 48 -1.19 -4.56 -5.73
C ALA A 48 -0.11 -5.52 -5.18
N LEU A 49 1.16 -5.11 -5.25
CA LEU A 49 2.29 -5.89 -4.74
C LEU A 49 2.19 -6.10 -3.22
N GLY A 50 1.81 -5.07 -2.46
CA GLY A 50 1.62 -5.24 -1.02
C GLY A 50 0.40 -6.10 -0.67
N VAL A 51 -0.65 -6.15 -1.51
CA VAL A 51 -1.84 -6.99 -1.28
C VAL A 51 -1.44 -8.43 -1.52
N PHE A 52 -0.67 -8.65 -2.57
CA PHE A 52 -0.02 -9.93 -2.82
C PHE A 52 0.86 -10.35 -1.64
N LEU A 53 1.64 -9.42 -1.07
CA LEU A 53 2.47 -9.67 0.11
C LEU A 53 1.65 -10.01 1.36
N LEU A 54 0.57 -9.27 1.64
CA LEU A 54 -0.37 -9.56 2.73
C LEU A 54 -0.97 -10.95 2.60
N PHE A 55 -1.42 -11.30 1.39
CA PHE A 55 -1.98 -12.61 1.12
C PHE A 55 -0.90 -13.69 1.28
N GLY A 56 0.34 -13.42 0.85
CA GLY A 56 1.54 -14.21 1.14
C GLY A 56 1.73 -14.49 2.63
N LEU A 57 1.71 -13.46 3.47
CA LEU A 57 1.90 -13.55 4.93
C LEU A 57 0.79 -14.34 5.64
N ILE A 58 -0.46 -14.25 5.16
CA ILE A 58 -1.63 -14.86 5.81
C ILE A 58 -1.77 -16.34 5.44
N ARG A 59 -1.52 -16.69 4.18
CA ARG A 59 -1.81 -18.04 3.65
C ARG A 59 -0.58 -18.97 3.71
N PRO A 60 -0.78 -20.31 3.63
CA PRO A 60 0.29 -21.30 3.74
C PRO A 60 1.41 -21.15 2.70
N TRP A 61 1.06 -20.58 1.54
CA TRP A 61 1.99 -20.33 0.43
C TRP A 61 3.14 -19.34 0.77
N GLY A 62 3.04 -18.55 1.84
CA GLY A 62 4.14 -17.71 2.32
C GLY A 62 5.14 -18.46 3.19
N GLN A 63 4.82 -19.68 3.63
CA GLN A 63 5.70 -20.55 4.42
C GLN A 63 6.26 -21.69 3.57
N VAL A 64 5.48 -22.17 2.60
CA VAL A 64 5.89 -23.22 1.66
C VAL A 64 5.54 -22.77 0.25
N PHE A 65 6.52 -22.77 -0.65
CA PHE A 65 6.28 -22.41 -2.04
C PHE A 65 5.18 -23.31 -2.64
N PRO A 66 4.13 -22.74 -3.23
CA PRO A 66 3.02 -23.52 -3.75
C PRO A 66 3.46 -24.35 -4.95
N ARG A 67 2.82 -25.52 -5.17
CA ARG A 67 3.25 -26.50 -6.18
C ARG A 67 3.26 -25.96 -7.62
N TRP A 68 2.52 -24.88 -7.89
CA TRP A 68 2.51 -24.20 -9.19
C TRP A 68 3.76 -23.33 -9.44
N THR A 69 4.55 -23.01 -8.41
CA THR A 69 5.88 -22.42 -8.59
C THR A 69 6.86 -23.52 -9.03
N LEU A 70 6.78 -23.90 -10.30
CA LEU A 70 7.45 -25.05 -10.94
C LEU A 70 8.90 -25.34 -10.49
N VAL A 71 9.67 -24.31 -10.12
CA VAL A 71 11.09 -24.44 -9.73
C VAL A 71 11.30 -24.57 -8.20
N LEU A 72 10.40 -24.03 -7.38
CA LEU A 72 10.57 -23.93 -5.92
C LEU A 72 9.48 -24.65 -5.12
N GLY A 73 8.47 -25.21 -5.79
CA GLY A 73 7.31 -25.84 -5.19
C GLY A 73 7.68 -26.88 -4.12
N GLY A 74 7.09 -26.73 -2.93
CA GLY A 74 7.30 -27.62 -1.80
C GLY A 74 8.51 -27.28 -0.91
N ARG A 75 9.36 -26.32 -1.29
CA ARG A 75 10.45 -25.85 -0.41
C ARG A 75 9.93 -24.87 0.65
N PRO A 76 10.47 -24.91 1.88
CA PRO A 76 10.15 -23.92 2.89
C PRO A 76 10.70 -22.55 2.45
N VAL A 77 9.86 -21.52 2.50
CA VAL A 77 10.22 -20.14 2.17
C VAL A 77 11.08 -19.58 3.32
N PRO A 78 12.28 -19.03 3.05
CA PRO A 78 13.06 -18.36 4.06
C PRO A 78 12.27 -17.21 4.70
N ARG A 79 12.10 -17.23 6.02
CA ARG A 79 11.26 -16.27 6.77
C ARG A 79 11.55 -14.80 6.45
N TRP A 80 12.79 -14.47 6.13
CA TRP A 80 13.26 -13.11 5.83
C TRP A 80 12.66 -12.57 4.52
N LEU A 81 12.37 -13.44 3.56
CA LEU A 81 11.97 -13.07 2.22
C LEU A 81 10.61 -12.34 2.18
N PRO A 82 9.54 -12.83 2.85
CA PRO A 82 8.30 -12.05 3.00
C PRO A 82 8.36 -11.01 4.12
N LEU A 83 9.19 -11.22 5.16
CA LEU A 83 9.20 -10.36 6.34
C LEU A 83 9.92 -9.03 6.08
N THR A 84 11.04 -9.04 5.36
CA THR A 84 11.79 -7.81 5.03
C THR A 84 10.94 -6.79 4.28
N PRO A 85 10.31 -7.10 3.13
CA PRO A 85 9.46 -6.13 2.44
C PRO A 85 8.24 -5.73 3.27
N ALA A 86 7.72 -6.61 4.13
CA ALA A 86 6.57 -6.30 4.99
C ALA A 86 6.94 -5.33 6.11
N VAL A 87 8.10 -5.52 6.75
CA VAL A 87 8.62 -4.63 7.79
C VAL A 87 9.02 -3.29 7.19
N VAL A 88 9.71 -3.29 6.05
CA VAL A 88 10.06 -2.05 5.33
C VAL A 88 8.79 -1.28 4.95
N GLY A 89 7.81 -1.97 4.32
CA GLY A 89 6.54 -1.36 3.95
C GLY A 89 5.76 -0.83 5.15
N ALA A 90 5.67 -1.57 6.25
CA ALA A 90 5.01 -1.11 7.47
C ALA A 90 5.74 0.09 8.10
N ALA A 91 7.07 0.05 8.15
CA ALA A 91 7.90 1.12 8.70
C ALA A 91 7.79 2.42 7.91
N THR A 92 7.53 2.35 6.59
CA THR A 92 7.29 3.55 5.78
C THR A 92 5.83 4.00 5.80
N LEU A 93 4.88 3.06 5.66
CA LEU A 93 3.46 3.37 5.47
C LEU A 93 2.77 3.80 6.76
N VAL A 94 3.12 3.22 7.91
CA VAL A 94 2.50 3.57 9.18
C VAL A 94 2.81 5.01 9.57
N PRO A 95 4.08 5.47 9.63
CA PRO A 95 4.37 6.86 9.96
C PRO A 95 3.78 7.82 8.93
N TYR A 96 3.91 7.51 7.63
CA TYR A 96 3.39 8.36 6.56
C TYR A 96 1.87 8.53 6.64
N GLY A 97 1.13 7.41 6.78
CA GLY A 97 -0.32 7.43 6.88
C GLY A 97 -0.82 8.07 8.17
N VAL A 98 -0.20 7.78 9.31
CA VAL A 98 -0.62 8.33 10.61
C VAL A 98 -0.35 9.83 10.71
N LEU A 99 0.85 10.27 10.33
CA LEU A 99 1.19 11.70 10.34
C LEU A 99 0.34 12.47 9.32
N GLY A 100 0.14 11.89 8.14
CA GLY A 100 -0.74 12.46 7.12
C GLY A 100 -2.20 12.55 7.57
N ALA A 101 -2.73 11.50 8.21
CA ALA A 101 -4.08 11.52 8.77
C ALA A 101 -4.22 12.55 9.91
N ALA A 102 -3.22 12.66 10.79
CA ALA A 102 -3.19 13.71 11.82
C ALA A 102 -3.18 15.11 11.19
N TYR A 103 -2.36 15.34 10.16
CA TYR A 103 -2.38 16.59 9.40
C TYR A 103 -3.75 16.87 8.77
N MET A 104 -4.42 15.84 8.23
CA MET A 104 -5.78 15.96 7.71
C MET A 104 -6.81 16.30 8.78
N VAL A 105 -6.67 15.78 10.02
CA VAL A 105 -7.52 16.21 11.15
C VAL A 105 -7.36 17.71 11.40
N LEU A 106 -6.12 18.19 11.51
CA LEU A 106 -5.85 19.62 11.72
C LEU A 106 -6.39 20.47 10.55
N ALA A 107 -6.29 19.97 9.32
CA ALA A 107 -6.81 20.65 8.14
C ALA A 107 -8.35 20.71 8.16
N THR A 108 -9.03 19.63 8.54
CA THR A 108 -10.49 19.60 8.64
C THR A 108 -11.04 20.53 9.72
N THR A 109 -10.29 20.78 10.78
CA THR A 109 -10.68 21.72 11.84
C THR A 109 -10.30 23.17 11.55
N GLY A 110 -9.67 23.44 10.40
CA GLY A 110 -9.18 24.76 10.02
C GLY A 110 -7.96 25.23 10.81
N ALA A 111 -7.33 24.34 11.59
CA ALA A 111 -6.13 24.66 12.38
C ALA A 111 -4.89 24.84 11.50
N VAL A 112 -4.88 24.21 10.32
CA VAL A 112 -3.83 24.37 9.30
C VAL A 112 -4.47 24.46 7.91
N THR A 113 -3.84 25.19 7.01
CA THR A 113 -4.26 25.25 5.60
C THR A 113 -3.63 24.11 4.80
N VAL A 114 -4.34 23.65 3.78
CA VAL A 114 -3.85 22.65 2.83
C VAL A 114 -3.38 23.35 1.59
N ARG A 115 -2.22 22.94 1.07
CA ARG A 115 -1.74 23.47 -0.21
C ARG A 115 -2.67 22.97 -1.31
N LEU A 116 -3.33 23.90 -2.02
CA LEU A 116 -4.30 23.58 -3.08
C LEU A 116 -3.68 22.72 -4.20
N GLY A 117 -2.42 22.96 -4.57
CA GLY A 117 -1.80 22.24 -5.69
C GLY A 117 -2.64 22.37 -6.97
N ASP A 118 -2.98 21.24 -7.59
CA ASP A 118 -3.86 21.16 -8.76
C ASP A 118 -5.37 21.14 -8.41
N PHE A 119 -5.74 21.16 -7.12
CA PHE A 119 -7.14 21.11 -6.69
C PHE A 119 -7.80 22.49 -6.73
N ARG A 120 -9.07 22.55 -7.15
CA ARG A 120 -9.82 23.82 -7.27
C ARG A 120 -10.34 24.34 -5.92
N SER A 121 -10.43 23.50 -4.89
CA SER A 121 -10.82 23.92 -3.53
C SER A 121 -10.11 23.13 -2.44
N GLU A 122 -9.96 23.74 -1.25
CA GLU A 122 -9.38 23.08 -0.07
C GLU A 122 -10.16 21.83 0.34
N SER A 123 -11.48 21.86 0.22
CA SER A 123 -12.34 20.71 0.51
C SER A 123 -12.05 19.49 -0.38
N GLN A 124 -11.66 19.71 -1.63
CA GLN A 124 -11.27 18.64 -2.56
C GLN A 124 -9.91 18.05 -2.18
N ALA A 125 -8.94 18.93 -1.87
CA ALA A 125 -7.61 18.51 -1.41
C ALA A 125 -7.69 17.70 -0.10
N ILE A 126 -8.54 18.12 0.84
CA ILE A 126 -8.78 17.41 2.10
C ILE A 126 -9.43 16.04 1.85
N ALA A 127 -10.44 15.95 0.97
CA ALA A 127 -11.11 14.69 0.66
C ALA A 127 -10.15 13.66 0.03
N VAL A 128 -9.31 14.09 -0.93
CA VAL A 128 -8.29 13.22 -1.53
C VAL A 128 -7.22 12.84 -0.51
N GLY A 129 -6.79 13.79 0.32
CA GLY A 129 -5.84 13.54 1.40
C GLY A 129 -6.32 12.46 2.36
N TRP A 130 -7.58 12.52 2.80
CA TRP A 130 -8.17 11.49 3.66
C TRP A 130 -8.16 10.10 3.04
N VAL A 131 -8.50 9.99 1.76
CA VAL A 131 -8.47 8.70 1.05
C VAL A 131 -7.05 8.17 0.94
N GLY A 132 -6.09 9.01 0.57
CA GLY A 132 -4.68 8.62 0.44
C GLY A 132 -4.06 8.22 1.77
N PHE A 133 -4.01 9.14 2.74
CA PHE A 133 -3.37 8.91 4.03
C PHE A 133 -4.10 7.84 4.85
N GLY A 134 -5.44 7.81 4.80
CA GLY A 134 -6.23 6.76 5.43
C GLY A 134 -5.94 5.39 4.84
N ALA A 135 -5.86 5.27 3.52
CA ALA A 135 -5.47 4.01 2.88
C ALA A 135 -4.06 3.58 3.27
N PHE A 136 -3.08 4.48 3.26
CA PHE A 136 -1.70 4.16 3.66
C PHE A 136 -1.62 3.73 5.14
N ALA A 137 -2.33 4.41 6.04
CA ALA A 137 -2.37 4.06 7.45
C ALA A 137 -2.99 2.66 7.66
N ALA A 138 -4.16 2.42 7.09
CA ALA A 138 -4.85 1.13 7.17
C ALA A 138 -3.97 0.00 6.64
N TYR A 139 -3.32 0.24 5.50
CA TYR A 139 -2.46 -0.73 4.85
C TYR A 139 -1.17 -1.03 5.60
N GLY A 140 -0.51 0.02 6.12
CA GLY A 140 0.67 -0.12 6.96
C GLY A 140 0.37 -0.91 8.24
N VAL A 141 -0.77 -0.64 8.88
CA VAL A 141 -1.22 -1.40 10.06
C VAL A 141 -1.52 -2.85 9.71
N ALA A 142 -2.20 -3.11 8.59
CA ALA A 142 -2.46 -4.47 8.12
C ALA A 142 -1.15 -5.25 7.89
N LEU A 143 -0.14 -4.63 7.25
CA LEU A 143 1.18 -5.23 7.04
C LEU A 143 1.88 -5.52 8.36
N LEU A 144 1.83 -4.59 9.32
CA LEU A 144 2.43 -4.77 10.64
C LEU A 144 1.80 -5.96 11.39
N LEU A 145 0.47 -6.04 11.39
CA LEU A 145 -0.27 -7.13 12.02
C LEU A 145 0.00 -8.48 11.34
N ALA A 146 0.01 -8.50 9.99
CA ALA A 146 0.32 -9.71 9.23
C ALA A 146 1.77 -10.18 9.45
N ALA A 147 2.73 -9.26 9.46
CA ALA A 147 4.13 -9.54 9.76
C ALA A 147 4.30 -10.09 11.18
N ARG A 148 3.65 -9.47 12.18
CA ARG A 148 3.66 -9.95 13.58
C ARG A 148 3.05 -11.35 13.69
N SER A 149 1.92 -11.57 13.05
CA SER A 149 1.23 -12.87 13.03
C SER A 149 2.10 -13.96 12.37
N TYR A 150 2.73 -13.64 11.24
CA TYR A 150 3.65 -14.54 10.55
C TYR A 150 4.89 -14.86 11.38
N TRP A 151 5.46 -13.86 12.05
CA TRP A 151 6.61 -14.05 12.94
C TRP A 151 6.28 -14.99 14.10
N LEU A 152 5.11 -14.84 14.73
CA LEU A 152 4.68 -15.72 15.81
C LEU A 152 4.47 -17.18 15.34
N ARG A 153 3.91 -17.38 14.14
CA ARG A 153 3.71 -18.73 13.56
C ARG A 153 5.02 -19.43 13.16
N THR A 154 6.06 -18.67 12.85
CA THR A 154 7.34 -19.19 12.34
C THR A 154 8.45 -19.17 13.37
N ARG A 155 8.15 -18.76 14.61
CA ARG A 155 9.10 -18.86 15.73
C ARG A 155 9.42 -20.33 16.00
N PRO A 156 10.70 -20.72 16.04
CA PRO A 156 11.08 -22.05 16.52
C PRO A 156 10.57 -22.18 17.95
N VAL A 157 9.81 -23.25 18.24
CA VAL A 157 9.49 -23.61 19.61
C VAL A 157 10.81 -24.03 20.26
N CYS A 158 11.40 -23.18 21.10
CA CYS A 158 12.58 -23.55 21.86
C CYS A 158 12.23 -24.71 22.81
N GLY A 159 12.69 -25.92 22.46
CA GLY A 159 13.10 -26.97 23.38
C GLY A 159 12.07 -27.50 24.39
N ALA A 160 11.10 -28.30 23.95
CA ALA A 160 10.51 -29.34 24.81
C ALA A 160 11.41 -30.59 24.84
N GLY A 161 12.70 -30.41 25.14
CA GLY A 161 13.71 -31.46 24.99
C GLY A 161 15.00 -31.17 25.75
N ALA A 162 14.89 -30.84 27.04
CA ALA A 162 16.05 -30.80 27.96
C ALA A 162 15.60 -30.89 29.43
N SER A 163 14.96 -32.00 29.81
CA SER A 163 14.94 -32.50 31.19
C SER A 163 14.47 -33.95 31.15
N GLY A 164 15.42 -34.87 31.11
CA GLY A 164 15.15 -36.30 30.92
C GLY A 164 16.43 -37.07 30.69
N ARG A 165 17.37 -36.94 31.63
CA ARG A 165 18.37 -37.96 31.98
C ARG A 165 19.14 -37.53 33.22
#